data_AF-A0A970CN98-F1
#
_entry.id   AF-A0A970CN98-F1
#
_cell.length_a   1.000
_cell.length_b   1.000
_cell.length_c   1.000
_cell.angle_alpha   90.00
_cell.angle_beta   90.00
_cell.angle_gamma   90.00
#
_symmetry.space_group_name_H-M   'P 1'
#
loop_
_entity.id
_entity.type
_entity.pdbx_description
1 polymer ?
#
loop_
_entity_poly.entity_id
_entity_poly.type
_entity_poly.pdbx_seq_one_letter_code
_entity_poly.pdbx_strand_id
1 'polypeptide(L)'
;MDYLEGFLIGPVWTDTDYETRRHTAIHIFVSALVGLVYVLMIIFPSYQGILQAIPLPASLIIFIMLMLVTPIIACFYYRMPLYVRPLVLLLYAFKFLLGFWALLQAVLPLYVLEIEGLQEYVFAEVNQSIESAISWFDFAGYLFSMILGIILGGLWLVLRLVIILILIAAIPLAFFILIKLIQYGLDRLVEWFYTKDRQIV
;
A
#
# COMPACT_ATOMS: atom_id res chain seq x y z
N MET A 1 -10.55 10.96 -19.82
CA MET A 1 -9.31 11.51 -19.23
C MET A 1 -9.58 11.93 -17.80
N ASP A 2 -10.72 12.58 -17.59
CA ASP A 2 -11.26 13.17 -16.36
C ASP A 2 -11.12 12.27 -15.11
N TYR A 3 -11.41 10.97 -15.22
CA TYR A 3 -11.25 10.05 -14.10
C TYR A 3 -9.80 9.89 -13.62
N LEU A 4 -8.84 9.75 -14.55
CA LEU A 4 -7.43 9.63 -14.23
C LEU A 4 -6.87 10.94 -13.66
N GLU A 5 -7.37 12.07 -14.16
CA GLU A 5 -7.02 13.40 -13.65
C GLU A 5 -7.44 13.53 -12.18
N GLY A 6 -8.70 13.23 -11.86
CA GLY A 6 -9.18 13.23 -10.48
C GLY A 6 -8.48 12.19 -9.59
N PHE A 7 -8.19 11.00 -10.11
CA PHE A 7 -7.45 9.98 -9.36
C PHE A 7 -6.01 10.37 -9.07
N LEU A 8 -5.32 11.09 -9.96
CA LEU A 8 -3.90 11.42 -9.78
C LEU A 8 -3.72 12.77 -9.09
N ILE A 9 -4.32 13.82 -9.65
CA ILE A 9 -4.20 15.21 -9.20
C ILE A 9 -5.01 15.43 -7.93
N GLY A 10 -6.24 14.93 -7.88
CA GLY A 10 -7.14 15.10 -6.75
C GLY A 10 -8.17 16.22 -6.95
N PRO A 11 -9.22 16.23 -6.12
CA PRO A 11 -10.43 17.02 -6.35
C PRO A 11 -10.23 18.54 -6.23
N VAL A 12 -9.22 18.99 -5.48
CA VAL A 12 -8.97 20.44 -5.28
C VAL A 12 -8.72 21.17 -6.60
N TRP A 13 -8.05 20.50 -7.54
CA TRP A 13 -7.62 21.12 -8.79
C TRP A 13 -8.36 20.61 -10.01
N THR A 14 -9.23 19.61 -9.88
CA THR A 14 -9.94 18.99 -11.00
C THR A 14 -11.44 19.02 -10.79
N ASP A 15 -12.15 19.71 -11.68
CA ASP A 15 -13.61 19.86 -11.71
C ASP A 15 -14.26 18.60 -12.33
N THR A 16 -14.00 17.44 -11.72
CA THR A 16 -14.39 16.13 -12.26
C THR A 16 -15.36 15.42 -11.33
N ASP A 17 -16.17 14.52 -11.89
CA ASP A 17 -17.06 13.57 -11.17
C ASP A 17 -16.34 12.73 -10.07
N TYR A 18 -15.02 12.85 -9.97
CA TYR A 18 -14.21 12.26 -8.92
C TYR A 18 -14.58 12.75 -7.51
N GLU A 19 -15.14 13.95 -7.39
CA GLU A 19 -15.66 14.48 -6.12
C GLU A 19 -16.99 13.85 -5.71
N THR A 20 -17.83 13.45 -6.69
CA THR A 20 -19.21 13.03 -6.44
C THR A 20 -19.36 11.52 -6.20
N ARG A 21 -18.38 10.70 -6.62
CA ARG A 21 -18.45 9.23 -6.52
C ARG A 21 -17.36 8.64 -5.63
N ARG A 22 -17.73 7.60 -4.87
CA ARG A 22 -16.77 6.82 -4.07
C ARG A 22 -15.94 5.93 -4.99
N HIS A 23 -14.63 6.10 -4.96
CA HIS A 23 -13.69 5.35 -5.80
C HIS A 23 -12.86 4.34 -5.01
N THR A 24 -13.39 3.81 -3.92
CA THR A 24 -12.68 2.89 -3.01
C THR A 24 -12.12 1.66 -3.73
N ALA A 25 -12.83 1.13 -4.73
CA ALA A 25 -12.43 -0.07 -5.46
C ALA A 25 -11.06 0.08 -6.15
N ILE A 26 -10.76 1.22 -6.78
CA ILE A 26 -9.45 1.40 -7.44
C ILE A 26 -8.30 1.53 -6.44
N HIS A 27 -8.56 2.14 -5.28
CA HIS A 27 -7.57 2.25 -4.21
C HIS A 27 -7.23 0.86 -3.68
N ILE A 28 -8.25 0.04 -3.40
CA ILE A 28 -8.06 -1.35 -2.99
C ILE A 28 -7.32 -2.14 -4.06
N PHE A 29 -7.68 -1.99 -5.34
CA PHE A 29 -7.03 -2.69 -6.44
C PHE A 29 -5.54 -2.34 -6.57
N VAL A 30 -5.18 -1.06 -6.56
CA VAL A 30 -3.78 -0.61 -6.64
C VAL A 30 -2.99 -1.09 -5.43
N SER A 31 -3.54 -1.00 -4.23
CA SER A 31 -2.90 -1.48 -3.01
C SER A 31 -2.72 -3.00 -3.00
N ALA A 32 -3.71 -3.75 -3.48
CA ALA A 32 -3.60 -5.20 -3.66
C ALA A 32 -2.52 -5.57 -4.68
N LEU A 33 -2.39 -4.80 -5.78
CA LEU A 33 -1.32 -5.00 -6.76
C LEU A 33 0.07 -4.79 -6.15
N VAL A 34 0.24 -3.75 -5.31
CA VAL A 34 1.50 -3.53 -4.58
C VAL A 34 1.77 -4.65 -3.58
N GLY A 35 0.74 -5.12 -2.87
CA GLY A 35 0.85 -6.29 -2.00
C GLY A 35 1.23 -7.57 -2.74
N LEU A 36 0.72 -7.77 -3.97
CA LEU A 36 1.12 -8.86 -4.83
C LEU A 36 2.59 -8.75 -5.24
N VAL A 37 3.06 -7.56 -5.63
CA VAL A 37 4.49 -7.31 -5.93
C VAL A 37 5.36 -7.65 -4.73
N TYR A 38 4.95 -7.25 -3.53
CA TYR A 38 5.64 -7.60 -2.28
C TYR A 38 5.76 -9.12 -2.10
N VAL A 39 4.66 -9.86 -2.24
CA VAL A 39 4.66 -11.33 -2.14
C VAL A 39 5.55 -11.97 -3.19
N LEU A 40 5.49 -11.49 -4.44
CA LEU A 40 6.34 -11.99 -5.52
C LEU A 40 7.83 -11.76 -5.22
N MET A 41 8.19 -10.63 -4.61
CA MET A 41 9.58 -10.37 -4.20
C MET A 41 10.06 -11.25 -3.04
N ILE A 42 9.14 -11.71 -2.16
CA ILE A 42 9.47 -12.71 -1.14
C ILE A 42 9.69 -14.08 -1.78
N ILE A 43 8.79 -14.51 -2.67
CA ILE A 43 8.87 -15.83 -3.33
C ILE A 43 10.07 -15.92 -4.27
N PHE A 44 10.43 -14.81 -4.92
CA PHE A 44 11.53 -14.73 -5.88
C PHE A 44 12.56 -13.67 -5.45
N PRO A 45 13.41 -13.97 -4.45
CA PRO A 45 14.39 -13.02 -3.92
C PRO A 45 15.36 -12.45 -4.95
N SER A 46 15.59 -13.18 -6.05
CA SER A 46 16.44 -12.73 -7.18
C SER A 46 15.98 -11.39 -7.78
N TYR A 47 14.70 -11.05 -7.69
CA TYR A 47 14.19 -9.77 -8.20
C TYR A 47 14.31 -8.61 -7.20
N GLN A 48 14.67 -8.87 -5.94
CA GLN A 48 14.85 -7.81 -4.94
C GLN A 48 16.00 -6.85 -5.31
N GLY A 49 16.97 -7.31 -6.10
CA GLY A 49 18.04 -6.46 -6.63
C GLY A 49 17.53 -5.27 -7.46
N ILE A 50 16.34 -5.37 -8.05
CA ILE A 50 15.70 -4.25 -8.77
C ILE A 50 15.48 -3.06 -7.84
N LEU A 51 15.16 -3.30 -6.56
CA LEU A 51 14.97 -2.24 -5.57
C LEU A 51 16.26 -1.46 -5.29
N GLN A 52 17.43 -2.07 -5.47
CA GLN A 52 18.72 -1.40 -5.24
C GLN A 52 19.04 -0.34 -6.31
N ALA A 53 18.33 -0.33 -7.44
CA ALA A 53 18.54 0.65 -8.51
C ALA A 53 18.34 2.11 -8.04
N ILE A 54 17.42 2.33 -7.09
CA ILE A 54 17.21 3.62 -6.44
C ILE A 54 17.19 3.38 -4.93
N PRO A 55 18.24 3.77 -4.19
CA PRO A 55 18.31 3.56 -2.74
C PRO A 55 17.17 4.25 -1.98
N LEU A 56 16.79 3.70 -0.83
CA LEU A 56 15.69 4.20 -0.01
C LEU A 56 15.80 5.71 0.27
N PRO A 57 16.94 6.26 0.72
CA PRO A 57 17.05 7.69 0.98
C PRO A 57 16.80 8.53 -0.27
N ALA A 58 17.33 8.10 -1.42
CA ALA A 58 17.14 8.81 -2.68
C ALA A 58 15.67 8.77 -3.13
N SER A 59 15.02 7.60 -3.07
CA SER A 59 13.61 7.45 -3.42
C SER A 59 12.69 8.32 -2.55
N LEU A 60 12.97 8.39 -1.23
CA LEU A 60 12.23 9.24 -0.30
C LEU A 60 12.43 10.73 -0.57
N ILE A 61 13.67 11.17 -0.80
CA ILE A 61 13.95 12.58 -1.13
C ILE A 61 13.22 12.99 -2.41
N ILE A 62 13.33 12.19 -3.47
CA ILE A 62 12.65 12.49 -4.75
C ILE A 62 11.13 12.48 -4.56
N PHE A 63 10.59 11.50 -3.82
CA PHE A 63 9.17 11.43 -3.50
C PHE A 63 8.68 12.67 -2.75
N ILE A 64 9.38 13.09 -1.70
CA ILE A 64 9.03 14.28 -0.91
C ILE A 64 9.10 15.54 -1.78
N MET A 65 10.15 15.69 -2.59
CA MET A 65 10.26 16.81 -3.53
C MET A 65 9.08 16.85 -4.51
N LEU A 66 8.70 15.70 -5.06
CA LEU A 66 7.53 15.61 -5.94
C LEU A 66 6.22 15.91 -5.19
N MET A 67 6.06 15.47 -3.94
CA MET A 67 4.90 15.82 -3.11
C MET A 67 4.77 17.33 -2.90
N LEU A 68 5.88 18.05 -2.77
CA LEU A 68 5.87 19.51 -2.60
C LEU A 68 5.66 20.27 -3.91
N VAL A 69 6.24 19.79 -5.02
CA VAL A 69 6.15 20.48 -6.33
C VAL A 69 4.84 20.19 -7.06
N THR A 70 4.28 18.99 -6.92
CA THR A 70 3.07 18.59 -7.68
C THR A 70 1.84 19.49 -7.44
N PRO A 71 1.54 19.94 -6.20
CA PRO A 71 0.47 20.92 -5.96
C PRO A 71 0.62 22.21 -6.76
N ILE A 72 1.85 22.72 -6.88
CA ILE A 72 2.14 23.96 -7.63
C ILE A 72 1.88 23.74 -9.13
N ILE A 73 2.28 22.58 -9.66
CA ILE A 73 2.02 22.21 -11.05
C ILE A 73 0.50 22.10 -11.31
N ALA A 74 -0.26 21.58 -10.33
CA ALA A 74 -1.71 21.42 -10.43
C ALA A 74 -2.44 22.74 -10.67
N CYS A 75 -1.99 23.84 -10.04
CA CYS A 75 -2.54 25.19 -10.26
C CYS A 75 -2.59 25.60 -11.73
N PHE A 76 -1.62 25.13 -12.52
CA PHE A 76 -1.47 25.48 -13.92
C PHE A 76 -2.00 24.42 -14.87
N TYR A 77 -2.41 23.24 -14.37
CA TYR A 77 -2.73 22.06 -15.18
C TYR A 77 -3.70 22.36 -16.33
N TYR A 78 -4.83 23.01 -16.04
CA TYR A 78 -5.82 23.34 -17.08
C TYR A 78 -5.40 24.44 -18.03
N ARG A 79 -4.39 25.24 -17.68
CA ARG A 79 -3.80 26.25 -18.57
C ARG A 79 -2.75 25.65 -19.50
N MET A 80 -2.31 24.42 -19.24
CA MET A 80 -1.32 23.76 -20.08
C MET A 80 -1.95 23.22 -21.37
N PRO A 81 -1.18 23.19 -22.48
CA PRO A 81 -1.64 22.62 -23.74
C PRO A 81 -2.03 21.14 -23.63
N LEU A 82 -2.95 20.72 -24.51
CA LEU A 82 -3.37 19.35 -24.85
C LEU A 82 -2.31 18.27 -24.54
N TYR A 83 -1.20 18.41 -25.25
CA TYR A 83 -0.10 17.45 -25.32
C TYR A 83 0.81 17.42 -24.09
N VAL A 84 0.80 18.46 -23.25
CA VAL A 84 1.62 18.52 -22.01
C VAL A 84 0.90 17.83 -20.85
N ARG A 85 -0.43 17.82 -20.84
CA ARG A 85 -1.24 17.22 -19.75
C ARG A 85 -0.91 15.76 -19.46
N PRO A 86 -0.76 14.86 -20.46
CA PRO A 86 -0.32 13.48 -20.21
C PRO A 86 1.04 13.37 -19.51
N LEU A 87 1.99 14.26 -19.83
CA LEU A 87 3.30 14.30 -19.17
C LEU A 87 3.18 14.67 -17.68
N VAL A 88 2.29 15.61 -17.36
CA VAL A 88 2.00 15.95 -15.95
C VAL A 88 1.35 14.77 -15.23
N LEU A 89 0.39 14.08 -15.85
CA LEU A 89 -0.21 12.89 -15.26
C LEU A 89 0.82 11.77 -15.04
N LEU A 90 1.76 11.58 -15.96
CA LEU A 90 2.88 10.64 -15.79
C LEU A 90 3.76 11.02 -14.60
N LEU A 91 4.04 12.32 -14.39
CA LEU A 91 4.78 12.80 -13.21
C LEU A 91 4.05 12.43 -11.91
N TYR A 92 2.73 12.59 -11.88
CA TYR A 92 1.92 12.19 -10.72
C TYR A 92 1.92 10.68 -10.51
N ALA A 93 1.78 9.88 -11.58
CA ALA A 93 1.87 8.44 -11.48
C ALA A 93 3.26 8.01 -10.96
N PHE A 94 4.32 8.63 -11.46
CA PHE A 94 5.69 8.38 -11.02
C PHE A 94 5.90 8.72 -9.54
N LYS A 95 5.31 9.80 -9.03
CA LYS A 95 5.29 10.11 -7.60
C LYS A 95 4.69 8.97 -6.77
N PHE A 96 3.53 8.44 -7.16
CA PHE A 96 2.92 7.31 -6.44
C PHE A 96 3.76 6.03 -6.55
N LEU A 97 4.34 5.76 -7.72
CA LEU A 97 5.27 4.64 -7.91
C LEU A 97 6.49 4.75 -6.98
N LEU A 98 7.10 5.94 -6.85
CA LEU A 98 8.20 6.16 -5.92
C LEU A 98 7.79 5.99 -4.46
N GLY A 99 6.58 6.43 -4.09
CA GLY A 99 6.04 6.21 -2.76
C GLY A 99 5.94 4.71 -2.44
N PHE A 100 5.34 3.92 -3.35
CA PHE A 100 5.24 2.47 -3.18
C PHE A 100 6.60 1.77 -3.23
N TRP A 101 7.52 2.27 -4.06
CA TRP A 101 8.89 1.77 -4.12
C TRP A 101 9.62 1.92 -2.77
N ALA A 102 9.52 3.10 -2.17
CA ALA A 102 10.06 3.36 -0.84
C ALA A 102 9.38 2.49 0.23
N LEU A 103 8.05 2.29 0.15
CA LEU A 103 7.33 1.39 1.04
C LEU A 103 7.86 -0.05 0.94
N LEU A 104 8.01 -0.58 -0.29
CA LEU A 104 8.53 -1.93 -0.50
C LEU A 104 9.93 -2.08 0.10
N GLN A 105 10.83 -1.12 -0.13
CA GLN A 105 12.17 -1.14 0.45
C GLN A 105 12.20 -1.08 1.97
N ALA A 106 11.26 -0.35 2.58
CA ALA A 106 11.18 -0.23 4.03
C ALA A 106 10.61 -1.51 4.67
N VAL A 107 9.63 -2.15 4.04
CA VAL A 107 8.89 -3.29 4.62
C VAL A 107 9.57 -4.63 4.32
N LEU A 108 10.14 -4.79 3.13
CA LEU A 108 10.75 -6.06 2.70
C LEU A 108 11.86 -6.60 3.64
N PRO A 109 12.79 -5.80 4.20
CA PRO A 109 13.77 -6.31 5.15
C PRO A 109 13.18 -6.70 6.51
N LEU A 110 11.94 -6.31 6.83
CA LEU A 110 11.28 -6.70 8.09
C LEU A 110 10.86 -8.17 8.10
N TYR A 111 10.73 -8.79 6.93
CA TYR A 111 10.33 -10.18 6.76
C TYR A 111 11.26 -10.88 5.78
N VAL A 112 12.31 -11.50 6.33
CA VAL A 112 13.16 -12.42 5.57
C VAL A 112 12.56 -13.81 5.75
N LEU A 113 11.97 -14.34 4.68
CA LEU A 113 11.44 -15.70 4.68
C LEU A 113 12.53 -16.62 4.13
N GLU A 114 13.05 -17.50 4.99
CA GLU A 114 13.92 -18.58 4.53
C GLU A 114 13.04 -19.60 3.79
N ILE A 115 13.17 -19.63 2.46
CA ILE A 115 12.39 -20.55 1.60
C ILE A 115 12.90 -21.99 1.79
N GLU A 116 14.17 -22.15 2.16
CA GLU A 116 14.75 -23.42 2.57
C GLU A 116 14.06 -23.90 3.86
N GLY A 117 13.41 -25.06 3.81
CA GLY A 117 12.68 -25.60 4.96
C GLY A 117 11.26 -25.06 5.15
N LEU A 118 10.69 -24.30 4.19
CA LEU A 118 9.32 -23.78 4.31
C LEU A 118 8.27 -24.86 4.60
N GLN A 119 8.41 -26.04 3.98
CA GLN A 119 7.55 -27.19 4.25
C GLN A 119 7.67 -27.66 5.71
N GLU A 120 8.89 -27.78 6.23
CA GLU A 120 9.16 -28.18 7.61
C GLU A 120 8.65 -27.12 8.60
N TYR A 121 8.84 -25.84 8.29
CA TYR A 121 8.28 -24.72 9.06
C TYR A 121 6.75 -24.79 9.14
N VAL A 122 6.07 -25.03 8.00
CA VAL A 122 4.60 -25.18 7.98
C VAL A 122 4.15 -26.37 8.83
N PHE A 123 4.82 -27.53 8.73
CA PHE A 123 4.48 -28.69 9.56
C PHE A 123 4.72 -28.45 11.04
N ALA A 124 5.82 -27.80 11.40
CA ALA A 124 6.12 -27.43 12.77
C ALA A 124 5.05 -26.47 13.33
N GLU A 125 4.63 -25.48 12.55
CA GLU A 125 3.64 -24.50 12.97
C GLU A 125 2.24 -25.11 13.10
N VAL A 126 1.88 -26.05 12.23
CA VAL A 126 0.64 -26.85 12.34
C VAL A 126 0.67 -27.66 13.64
N ASN A 127 1.74 -28.41 13.89
CA ASN A 127 1.87 -29.23 15.10
C ASN A 127 1.82 -28.37 16.36
N GLN A 128 2.56 -27.26 16.40
CA GLN A 128 2.55 -26.34 17.53
C GLN A 128 1.16 -25.72 17.77
N SER A 129 0.43 -25.37 16.70
CA SER A 129 -0.93 -24.84 16.81
C SER A 129 -1.90 -25.87 17.39
N ILE A 130 -1.79 -27.13 16.96
CA ILE A 130 -2.60 -28.25 17.49
C ILE A 130 -2.24 -28.50 18.95
N GLU A 131 -0.95 -28.62 19.29
CA GLU A 131 -0.49 -28.84 20.67
C GLU A 131 -0.94 -27.73 21.62
N SER A 132 -0.79 -26.48 21.20
CA SER A 132 -1.27 -25.32 21.97
C SER A 132 -2.78 -25.40 22.18
N ALA A 133 -3.55 -25.77 21.15
CA ALA A 133 -4.99 -25.90 21.28
C ALA A 133 -5.39 -27.08 22.19
N ILE A 134 -4.70 -28.23 22.11
CA ILE A 134 -4.92 -29.37 23.02
C ILE A 134 -4.72 -28.95 24.47
N SER A 135 -3.64 -28.19 24.75
CA SER A 135 -3.31 -27.71 26.10
C SER A 135 -4.41 -26.85 26.72
N TRP A 136 -5.17 -26.10 25.90
CA TRP A 136 -6.28 -25.27 26.38
C TRP A 136 -7.49 -26.10 26.83
N PHE A 137 -7.61 -27.34 26.36
CA PHE A 137 -8.72 -28.24 26.69
C PHE A 137 -8.30 -29.44 27.54
N ASP A 138 -7.12 -29.43 28.14
CA ASP A 138 -6.58 -30.58 28.90
C ASP A 138 -7.51 -31.01 30.06
N PHE A 139 -8.33 -30.07 30.56
CA PHE A 139 -9.35 -30.32 31.59
C PHE A 139 -10.52 -31.22 31.14
N ALA A 140 -10.72 -31.43 29.83
CA ALA A 140 -11.91 -32.08 29.27
C ALA A 140 -11.72 -33.58 28.96
N GLY A 141 -10.55 -34.14 29.28
CA GLY A 141 -10.21 -35.55 29.05
C GLY A 141 -9.59 -35.80 27.68
N TYR A 142 -8.56 -36.66 27.65
CA TYR A 142 -7.63 -36.84 26.53
C TYR A 142 -8.26 -36.90 25.13
N LEU A 143 -9.28 -37.74 24.94
CA LEU A 143 -9.89 -37.95 23.63
C LEU A 143 -10.67 -36.72 23.14
N PHE A 144 -11.31 -36.00 24.07
CA PHE A 144 -12.06 -34.79 23.75
C PHE A 144 -11.13 -33.60 23.50
N SER A 145 -10.08 -33.45 24.31
CA SER A 145 -9.04 -32.42 24.14
C SER A 145 -8.32 -32.56 22.80
N MET A 146 -8.03 -33.80 22.38
CA MET A 146 -7.39 -34.08 21.09
C MET A 146 -8.28 -33.69 19.89
N ILE A 147 -9.57 -34.06 19.91
CA ILE A 147 -10.50 -33.71 18.83
C ILE A 147 -10.67 -32.19 18.72
N LEU A 148 -10.91 -31.51 19.84
CA LEU A 148 -11.05 -30.04 19.84
C LEU A 148 -9.75 -29.34 19.46
N GLY A 149 -8.61 -29.84 19.93
CA GLY A 149 -7.30 -29.29 19.62
C GLY A 149 -6.97 -29.33 18.13
N ILE A 150 -7.30 -30.43 17.44
CA ILE A 150 -7.13 -30.52 15.98
C ILE A 150 -8.04 -29.53 15.25
N ILE A 151 -9.32 -29.46 15.62
CA ILE A 151 -10.30 -28.56 14.95
C ILE A 151 -9.91 -27.10 15.17
N LEU A 152 -9.65 -26.70 16.40
CA LEU A 152 -9.36 -25.31 16.76
C LEU A 152 -7.94 -24.90 16.37
N GLY A 153 -6.96 -25.79 16.47
CA GLY A 153 -5.61 -25.56 15.98
C GLY A 153 -5.58 -25.36 14.46
N GLY A 154 -6.33 -26.19 13.71
CA GLY A 154 -6.51 -26.00 12.28
C GLY A 154 -7.21 -24.68 11.93
N LEU A 155 -8.29 -24.35 12.63
CA LEU A 155 -9.01 -23.08 12.43
C LEU A 155 -8.16 -21.86 12.78
N TRP A 156 -7.34 -21.94 13.83
CA TRP A 156 -6.40 -20.90 14.22
C TRP A 156 -5.35 -20.65 13.14
N LEU A 157 -4.80 -21.72 12.56
CA LEU A 157 -3.84 -21.61 11.47
C LEU A 157 -4.44 -20.94 10.23
N VAL A 158 -5.65 -21.33 9.84
CA VAL A 158 -6.39 -20.68 8.74
C VAL A 158 -6.63 -19.21 9.05
N LEU A 159 -7.07 -18.88 10.27
CA LEU A 159 -7.29 -17.50 10.69
C LEU A 159 -6.00 -16.66 10.59
N ARG A 160 -4.86 -17.20 11.02
CA ARG A 160 -3.56 -16.53 10.94
C ARG A 160 -3.15 -16.24 9.49
N LEU A 161 -3.33 -17.21 8.59
CA LEU A 161 -3.08 -17.01 7.15
C LEU A 161 -3.97 -15.92 6.57
N VAL A 162 -5.26 -15.91 6.92
CA VAL A 162 -6.20 -14.86 6.49
C VAL A 162 -5.76 -13.49 7.00
N ILE A 163 -5.33 -13.38 8.26
CA ILE A 163 -4.81 -12.13 8.84
C ILE A 163 -3.58 -11.65 8.07
N ILE A 164 -2.63 -12.54 7.75
CA ILE A 164 -1.44 -12.20 6.97
C ILE A 164 -1.84 -11.66 5.58
N LEU A 165 -2.77 -12.33 4.88
CA LEU A 165 -3.27 -11.89 3.59
C LEU A 165 -3.94 -10.51 3.67
N ILE A 166 -4.74 -10.27 4.73
CA ILE A 166 -5.36 -8.97 4.97
C ILE A 166 -4.28 -7.91 5.20
N LEU A 167 -3.25 -8.18 6.00
CA LEU A 167 -2.18 -7.22 6.29
C LEU A 167 -1.37 -6.87 5.03
N ILE A 168 -1.09 -7.84 4.17
CA ILE A 168 -0.39 -7.63 2.89
C ILE A 168 -1.14 -6.63 2.00
N ALA A 169 -2.48 -6.64 2.01
CA ALA A 169 -3.29 -5.68 1.26
C ALA A 169 -3.54 -4.37 2.04
N ALA A 170 -3.72 -4.46 3.36
CA ALA A 170 -4.06 -3.34 4.21
C ALA A 170 -2.91 -2.34 4.39
N ILE A 171 -1.66 -2.81 4.47
CA ILE A 171 -0.48 -1.94 4.65
C ILE A 171 -0.31 -0.98 3.44
N PRO A 172 -0.26 -1.48 2.17
CA PRO A 172 -0.23 -0.58 1.01
C PRO A 172 -1.46 0.32 0.90
N LEU A 173 -2.63 -0.13 1.36
CA LEU A 173 -3.85 0.67 1.36
C LEU A 173 -3.78 1.82 2.36
N ALA A 174 -3.39 1.55 3.60
CA ALA A 174 -3.20 2.56 4.62
C ALA A 174 -2.15 3.59 4.18
N PHE A 175 -1.04 3.12 3.61
CA PHE A 175 0.00 4.00 3.07
C PHE A 175 -0.51 4.85 1.90
N PHE A 176 -1.28 4.27 0.98
CA PHE A 176 -1.84 5.02 -0.14
C PHE A 176 -2.83 6.10 0.30
N ILE A 177 -3.70 5.78 1.27
CA ILE A 177 -4.61 6.74 1.90
C ILE A 177 -3.82 7.87 2.57
N LEU A 178 -2.75 7.54 3.29
CA LEU A 178 -1.89 8.52 3.95
C LEU A 178 -1.26 9.50 2.94
N ILE A 179 -0.68 9.00 1.84
CA ILE A 179 -0.12 9.86 0.78
C ILE A 179 -1.21 10.78 0.22
N LYS A 180 -2.40 10.25 -0.06
CA LYS A 180 -3.52 11.02 -0.59
C LYS A 180 -4.00 12.10 0.37
N LEU A 181 -4.03 11.81 1.67
CA LEU A 181 -4.40 12.76 2.71
C LEU A 181 -3.37 13.90 2.81
N ILE A 182 -2.08 13.57 2.79
CA ILE A 182 -0.99 14.57 2.80
C ILE A 182 -1.08 15.44 1.54
N GLN A 183 -1.27 14.82 0.37
CA GLN A 183 -1.42 15.53 -0.90
C GLN A 183 -2.59 16.51 -0.84
N TYR A 184 -3.76 16.06 -0.37
CA TYR A 184 -4.93 16.91 -0.21
C TYR A 184 -4.67 18.11 0.70
N GLY A 185 -3.96 17.90 1.82
CA GLY A 185 -3.56 18.99 2.72
C GLY A 185 -2.64 20.01 2.05
N LEU A 186 -1.65 19.54 1.27
CA LEU A 186 -0.75 20.41 0.52
C LEU A 186 -1.47 21.18 -0.60
N ASP A 187 -2.37 20.51 -1.31
CA ASP A 187 -3.17 21.12 -2.37
C ASP A 187 -4.04 22.24 -1.81
N ARG A 188 -4.71 22.02 -0.67
CA ARG A 188 -5.50 23.06 0.03
C ARG A 188 -4.66 24.24 0.49
N LEU A 189 -3.44 23.97 0.99
CA LEU A 189 -2.52 25.02 1.40
C LEU A 189 -2.13 25.89 0.21
N VAL A 190 -1.78 25.29 -0.93
CA VAL A 190 -1.42 26.02 -2.15
C VAL A 190 -2.63 26.77 -2.73
N GLU A 191 -3.82 26.17 -2.74
CA GLU A 191 -5.08 26.82 -3.13
C GLU A 191 -5.31 28.10 -2.29
N TRP A 192 -5.13 28.01 -0.98
CA TRP A 192 -5.30 29.16 -0.07
C TRP A 192 -4.35 30.31 -0.40
N PHE A 193 -3.06 30.04 -0.65
CA PHE A 193 -2.12 31.08 -1.06
C PHE A 193 -2.47 31.65 -2.44
N TYR A 194 -2.81 30.80 -3.39
CA TYR A 194 -3.12 31.20 -4.76
C TYR A 194 -4.36 32.10 -4.87
N THR A 195 -5.40 31.80 -4.09
CA THR A 195 -6.66 32.55 -4.09
C THR A 195 -6.57 33.86 -3.30
N LYS A 196 -5.81 33.87 -2.20
CA LYS A 196 -5.56 35.07 -1.39
C LYS A 196 -4.89 36.19 -2.20
N ASP A 197 -3.92 35.84 -3.04
CA ASP A 197 -3.23 36.83 -3.90
C ASP A 197 -4.13 37.45 -4.98
N ARG A 198 -5.24 36.79 -5.34
CA ARG A 198 -6.22 37.31 -6.31
C ARG A 198 -7.26 38.25 -5.72
N GLN A 199 -7.41 38.32 -4.40
CA GLN A 199 -8.35 39.25 -3.74
C GLN A 199 -7.73 40.63 -3.46
N ILE A 200 -6.44 40.82 -3.76
CA ILE A 200 -5.69 42.07 -3.51
C ILE A 200 -5.57 42.93 -4.80
N VAL A 201 -6.21 42.52 -5.90
CA VAL A 201 -6.24 43.26 -7.18
C VAL A 201 -7.65 43.78 -7.48
#